data_AF-A0A2E1M5M8-F1
#
_entry.id   AF-A0A2E1M5M8-F1
#
_cell.length_a   1.000
_cell.length_b   1.000
_cell.length_c   1.000
_cell.angle_alpha   90.00
_cell.angle_beta   90.00
_cell.angle_gamma   90.00
#
_symmetry.space_group_name_H-M   'P 1'
#
loop_
_entity.id
_entity.type
_entity.pdbx_description
1 polymer ?
#
loop_
_entity_poly.entity_id
_entity_poly.type
_entity_poly.pdbx_seq_one_letter_code
_entity_poly.pdbx_strand_id
1 'polypeptide(L)'
;MDTLTLHLEPGQDLLLSLSEVAQEKRISGFLLGVVGNLSKASFQCPGRDKPTVLEGELEIITLNGTFDANGVHLHLSLSDGACQVWGGHLEQGSLILKGADLLLGILKQGQEERSQTKTRLEIAVLPGCPWCDSALRLLEAYNIPHRIITVDNDLTFKQCQRRSGMNTFPQVFVDGDTVGGFDNLEKLQRSGELLTLK
;
A
#
# COMPACT_ATOMS: atom_id res chain seq x y z
N MET A 1 -16.50 -3.00 3.02
CA MET A 1 -15.81 -3.89 2.08
C MET A 1 -16.79 -4.12 0.97
N ASP A 2 -16.38 -3.80 -0.25
CA ASP A 2 -17.23 -3.95 -1.42
C ASP A 2 -16.80 -5.22 -2.14
N THR A 3 -17.65 -5.79 -2.99
CA THR A 3 -17.33 -7.01 -3.73
C THR A 3 -17.35 -6.77 -5.22
N LEU A 4 -16.42 -7.38 -5.95
CA LEU A 4 -16.36 -7.36 -7.40
C LEU A 4 -16.28 -8.80 -7.92
N THR A 5 -17.09 -9.14 -8.91
CA THR A 5 -17.00 -10.42 -9.63
C THR A 5 -16.20 -10.22 -10.92
N LEU A 6 -15.22 -11.08 -11.16
CA LEU A 6 -14.42 -11.13 -12.38
C LEU A 6 -14.64 -12.47 -13.08
N HIS A 7 -15.21 -12.43 -14.28
CA HIS A 7 -15.33 -13.59 -15.15
C HIS A 7 -14.14 -13.65 -16.09
N LEU A 8 -13.53 -14.82 -16.24
CA LEU A 8 -12.44 -15.09 -17.16
C LEU A 8 -12.86 -16.14 -18.20
N GLU A 9 -12.56 -15.83 -19.45
CA GLU A 9 -12.88 -16.60 -20.65
C GLU A 9 -11.76 -17.60 -21.00
N PRO A 10 -12.07 -18.66 -21.80
CA PRO A 10 -11.08 -19.60 -22.32
C PRO A 10 -9.83 -18.94 -22.90
N GLY A 11 -8.66 -19.43 -22.50
CA GLY A 11 -7.36 -18.96 -22.98
C GLY A 11 -6.82 -17.70 -22.29
N GLN A 12 -7.61 -17.03 -21.44
CA GLN A 12 -7.09 -15.94 -20.61
C GLN A 12 -6.14 -16.46 -19.53
N ASP A 13 -5.17 -15.63 -19.16
CA ASP A 13 -4.23 -15.93 -18.08
C ASP A 13 -4.77 -15.40 -16.74
N LEU A 14 -4.92 -16.31 -15.78
CA LEU A 14 -5.50 -16.02 -14.47
C LEU A 14 -4.78 -14.88 -13.71
N LEU A 15 -3.45 -14.89 -13.69
CA LEU A 15 -2.65 -13.90 -12.95
C LEU A 15 -2.70 -12.55 -13.67
N LEU A 16 -2.49 -12.55 -14.99
CA LEU A 16 -2.44 -11.31 -15.78
C LEU A 16 -3.80 -10.61 -15.79
N SER A 17 -4.90 -11.36 -15.98
CA SER A 17 -6.24 -10.77 -16.01
C SER A 17 -6.62 -10.12 -14.67
N LEU A 18 -6.25 -10.73 -13.53
CA LEU A 18 -6.47 -10.08 -12.24
C LEU A 18 -5.57 -8.85 -12.05
N SER A 19 -4.31 -8.93 -12.48
CA SER A 19 -3.36 -7.80 -12.39
C SER A 19 -3.84 -6.60 -13.20
N GLU A 20 -4.33 -6.84 -14.42
CA GLU A 20 -4.90 -5.82 -15.32
C GLU A 20 -6.12 -5.15 -14.68
N VAL A 21 -7.08 -5.92 -14.18
CA VAL A 21 -8.28 -5.38 -13.51
C VAL A 21 -7.92 -4.57 -12.27
N ALA A 22 -6.95 -5.03 -11.47
CA ALA A 22 -6.47 -4.32 -10.28
C ALA A 22 -5.81 -2.98 -10.64
N GLN A 23 -4.99 -2.95 -11.69
CA GLN A 23 -4.33 -1.76 -12.20
C GLN A 23 -5.31 -0.75 -12.81
N GLU A 24 -6.16 -1.20 -13.72
CA GLU A 24 -7.11 -0.33 -14.45
C GLU A 24 -8.10 0.34 -13.52
N LYS A 25 -8.69 -0.45 -12.59
CA LYS A 25 -9.67 0.07 -11.63
C LYS A 25 -9.00 0.72 -10.42
N ARG A 26 -7.67 0.63 -10.31
CA ARG A 26 -6.88 1.02 -9.13
C ARG A 26 -7.53 0.49 -7.86
N ILE A 27 -7.70 -0.82 -7.75
CA ILE A 27 -8.32 -1.47 -6.59
C ILE A 27 -7.31 -2.37 -5.88
N SER A 28 -7.54 -2.57 -4.58
CA SER A 28 -6.79 -3.52 -3.77
C SER A 28 -7.72 -4.37 -2.93
N GLY A 29 -7.27 -5.55 -2.55
CA GLY A 29 -8.04 -6.44 -1.72
C GLY A 29 -7.58 -7.88 -1.69
N PHE A 30 -8.53 -8.75 -1.39
CA PHE A 30 -8.31 -10.18 -1.19
C PHE A 30 -9.20 -10.98 -2.14
N LEU A 31 -8.72 -12.14 -2.58
CA LEU A 31 -9.58 -13.10 -3.25
C LEU A 31 -10.46 -13.80 -2.20
N LEU A 32 -11.77 -13.76 -2.38
CA LEU A 32 -12.74 -14.37 -1.47
C LEU A 32 -13.21 -15.75 -1.92
N GLY A 33 -13.17 -16.00 -3.23
CA GLY A 33 -13.59 -17.27 -3.80
C GLY A 33 -13.27 -17.38 -5.29
N VAL A 34 -13.24 -18.61 -5.76
CA VAL A 34 -13.03 -18.96 -7.16
C VAL A 34 -13.80 -20.23 -7.49
N VAL A 35 -14.34 -20.30 -8.69
CA VAL A 35 -14.80 -21.55 -9.32
C VAL A 35 -14.35 -21.50 -10.77
N GLY A 36 -13.75 -22.57 -11.28
CA GLY A 36 -13.32 -22.62 -12.67
C GLY A 36 -12.28 -23.68 -12.94
N ASN A 37 -11.83 -23.73 -14.20
CA ASN A 37 -10.85 -24.71 -14.65
C ASN A 37 -9.78 -24.11 -15.55
N LEU A 38 -8.64 -24.81 -15.55
CA LEU A 38 -7.45 -24.46 -16.27
C LEU A 38 -7.12 -25.54 -17.30
N SER A 39 -6.63 -25.11 -18.46
CA SER A 39 -6.02 -25.97 -19.47
C SER A 39 -4.53 -26.18 -19.19
N LYS A 40 -3.96 -25.21 -18.47
CA LYS A 40 -2.57 -25.15 -18.04
C LYS A 40 -2.48 -24.42 -16.72
N ALA A 41 -1.73 -24.95 -15.76
CA ALA A 41 -1.42 -24.30 -14.51
C ALA A 41 0.10 -24.12 -14.39
N SER A 42 0.52 -22.90 -14.07
CA SER A 42 1.90 -22.53 -13.78
C SER A 42 1.98 -22.08 -12.32
N PHE A 43 2.77 -22.79 -11.52
CA PHE A 43 2.90 -22.49 -10.09
C PHE A 43 4.27 -22.85 -9.54
N GLN A 44 4.78 -22.04 -8.63
CA GLN A 44 6.08 -22.21 -8.01
C GLN A 44 5.96 -23.08 -6.75
N CYS A 45 6.58 -24.26 -6.79
CA CYS A 45 6.74 -25.12 -5.61
C CYS A 45 7.90 -24.61 -4.75
N PRO A 46 7.82 -24.75 -3.41
CA PRO A 46 8.93 -24.40 -2.52
C PRO A 46 10.22 -25.13 -2.92
N GLY A 47 11.33 -24.38 -3.01
CA GLY A 47 12.67 -24.93 -3.25
C GLY A 47 12.98 -25.37 -4.68
N ARG A 48 12.11 -25.07 -5.67
CA ARG A 48 12.44 -25.27 -7.10
C ARG A 48 12.95 -23.98 -7.74
N ASP A 49 13.90 -24.09 -8.66
CA ASP A 49 14.46 -22.93 -9.38
C ASP A 49 13.53 -22.36 -10.45
N LYS A 50 12.54 -23.15 -10.89
CA LYS A 50 11.60 -22.79 -11.94
C LYS A 50 10.17 -23.16 -11.56
N PRO A 51 9.18 -22.43 -12.09
CA PRO A 51 7.77 -22.80 -11.95
C PRO A 51 7.51 -24.22 -12.45
N THR A 52 6.64 -24.92 -11.72
CA THR A 52 6.06 -26.18 -12.16
C THR A 52 4.91 -25.89 -13.09
N VAL A 53 4.85 -26.63 -14.20
CA VAL A 53 3.81 -26.48 -15.21
C VAL A 53 3.07 -27.80 -15.34
N LEU A 54 1.75 -27.76 -15.22
CA LEU A 54 0.84 -28.88 -15.47
C LEU A 54 -0.12 -28.50 -16.60
N GLU A 55 -0.37 -29.43 -17.51
CA GLU A 55 -1.29 -29.27 -18.64
C GLU A 55 -2.33 -30.40 -18.61
N GLY A 56 -3.57 -30.11 -18.97
CA GLY A 56 -4.69 -31.05 -18.92
C GLY A 56 -6.01 -30.37 -18.54
N GLU A 57 -7.03 -31.15 -18.21
CA GLU A 57 -8.25 -30.63 -17.60
C GLU A 57 -8.03 -30.53 -16.08
N LEU A 58 -7.80 -29.31 -15.59
CA LEU A 58 -7.44 -29.03 -14.21
C LEU A 58 -8.54 -28.21 -13.53
N GLU A 59 -9.08 -28.72 -12.42
CA GLU A 59 -10.13 -28.01 -11.67
C GLU A 59 -9.49 -27.18 -10.55
N ILE A 60 -9.85 -25.90 -10.45
CA ILE A 60 -9.36 -25.02 -9.38
C ILE A 60 -10.10 -25.38 -8.10
N ILE A 61 -9.36 -25.79 -7.06
CA ILE A 61 -9.94 -26.11 -5.73
C ILE A 61 -9.90 -24.86 -4.85
N THR A 62 -8.74 -24.21 -4.78
CA THR A 62 -8.60 -22.97 -4.01
C THR A 62 -7.68 -21.99 -4.72
N LEU A 63 -8.01 -20.72 -4.64
CA LEU A 63 -7.11 -19.62 -4.95
C LEU A 63 -7.19 -18.64 -3.79
N ASN A 64 -6.06 -18.26 -3.20
CA ASN A 64 -6.04 -17.43 -2.00
C ASN A 64 -4.91 -16.42 -2.06
N GLY A 65 -5.17 -15.20 -1.60
CA GLY A 65 -4.15 -14.18 -1.42
C GLY A 65 -4.67 -12.78 -1.71
N THR A 66 -3.76 -11.89 -2.08
CA THR A 66 -3.98 -10.45 -2.17
C THR A 66 -3.67 -9.91 -3.55
N PHE A 67 -4.27 -8.77 -3.88
CA PHE A 67 -3.95 -7.99 -5.07
C PHE A 67 -4.00 -6.50 -4.76
N ASP A 68 -3.19 -5.73 -5.49
CA ASP A 68 -3.26 -4.27 -5.57
C ASP A 68 -2.85 -3.78 -6.98
N ALA A 69 -2.73 -2.46 -7.15
CA ALA A 69 -2.33 -1.88 -8.43
C ALA A 69 -0.86 -2.16 -8.81
N ASN A 70 -0.02 -2.63 -7.88
CA ASN A 70 1.40 -2.91 -8.11
C ASN A 70 1.67 -4.40 -8.32
N GLY A 71 0.80 -5.29 -7.86
CA GLY A 71 0.97 -6.71 -8.05
C GLY A 71 -0.12 -7.60 -7.46
N VAL A 72 0.00 -8.88 -7.81
CA VAL A 72 -0.88 -9.96 -7.35
C VAL A 72 -0.01 -11.01 -6.66
N HIS A 73 -0.41 -11.41 -5.46
CA HIS A 73 0.21 -12.52 -4.73
C HIS A 73 -0.87 -13.52 -4.37
N LEU A 74 -0.93 -14.62 -5.15
CA LEU A 74 -1.90 -15.69 -4.95
C LEU A 74 -1.21 -17.04 -4.79
N HIS A 75 -1.81 -17.92 -4.00
CA HIS A 75 -1.48 -19.33 -3.91
C HIS A 75 -2.64 -20.14 -4.49
N LEU A 76 -2.33 -21.13 -5.31
CA LEU A 76 -3.27 -21.97 -6.03
C LEU A 76 -3.21 -23.40 -5.49
N SER A 77 -4.37 -24.06 -5.38
CA SER A 77 -4.48 -25.51 -5.38
C SER A 77 -5.48 -25.99 -6.43
N LEU A 78 -5.18 -27.11 -7.08
CA LEU A 78 -5.93 -27.65 -8.21
C LEU A 78 -5.92 -29.18 -8.20
N SER A 79 -6.96 -29.81 -8.74
CA SER A 79 -6.97 -31.26 -9.00
C SER A 79 -6.80 -31.58 -10.47
N ASP A 80 -6.03 -32.63 -10.76
CA ASP A 80 -5.99 -33.26 -12.08
C ASP A 80 -7.11 -34.29 -12.28
N GLY A 81 -7.17 -34.88 -13.48
CA GLY A 81 -8.15 -35.91 -13.83
C GLY A 81 -8.04 -37.23 -13.04
N ALA A 82 -6.96 -37.43 -12.28
CA ALA A 82 -6.80 -38.54 -11.34
C ALA A 82 -7.17 -38.16 -9.89
N CYS A 83 -7.74 -36.97 -9.69
CA CYS A 83 -8.06 -36.37 -8.39
C CYS A 83 -6.83 -36.15 -7.49
N GLN A 84 -5.62 -36.07 -8.05
CA GLN A 84 -4.44 -35.65 -7.28
C GLN A 84 -4.44 -34.13 -7.15
N VAL A 85 -4.14 -33.64 -5.95
CA VAL A 85 -4.10 -32.20 -5.65
C VAL A 85 -2.68 -31.68 -5.70
N TRP A 86 -2.50 -30.61 -6.48
CA TRP A 86 -1.25 -29.90 -6.66
C TRP A 86 -1.42 -28.46 -6.18
N GLY A 87 -0.32 -27.78 -5.82
CA GLY A 87 -0.40 -26.38 -5.43
C GLY A 87 0.94 -25.70 -5.17
N GLY A 88 0.89 -24.37 -5.13
CA GLY A 88 2.05 -23.50 -4.95
C GLY A 88 1.69 -22.02 -5.12
N HIS A 89 2.71 -21.17 -5.21
CA HIS A 89 2.51 -19.76 -5.56
C HIS A 89 2.09 -19.67 -7.04
N LEU A 90 1.05 -18.90 -7.35
CA LEU A 90 0.55 -18.74 -8.71
C LEU A 90 1.57 -17.98 -9.55
N GLU A 91 1.91 -18.53 -10.70
CA GLU A 91 2.82 -17.91 -11.66
C GLU A 91 2.08 -17.61 -12.97
N GLN A 92 2.66 -16.72 -13.77
CA GLN A 92 2.18 -16.47 -15.13
C GLN A 92 2.20 -17.77 -15.96
N GLY A 93 1.23 -17.91 -16.86
CA GLY A 93 1.04 -19.07 -17.73
C GLY A 93 -0.09 -20.00 -17.29
N SER A 94 -0.94 -19.57 -16.36
CA SER A 94 -2.09 -20.33 -15.88
C SER A 94 -3.34 -19.98 -16.71
N LEU A 95 -3.68 -20.82 -17.69
CA LEU A 95 -4.65 -20.51 -18.74
C LEU A 95 -6.02 -21.13 -18.47
N ILE A 96 -7.09 -20.34 -18.56
CA ILE A 96 -8.47 -20.80 -18.40
C ILE A 96 -8.85 -21.82 -19.49
N LEU A 97 -9.56 -22.89 -19.13
CA LEU A 97 -10.07 -23.87 -20.09
C LEU A 97 -11.47 -23.53 -20.60
N LYS A 98 -12.48 -23.49 -19.71
CA LYS A 98 -13.89 -23.24 -20.06
C LYS A 98 -14.39 -21.91 -19.50
N GLY A 99 -13.95 -21.57 -18.30
CA GLY A 99 -14.31 -20.33 -17.63
C GLY A 99 -13.81 -20.35 -16.18
N ALA A 100 -13.59 -19.16 -15.62
CA ALA A 100 -13.34 -19.01 -14.19
C ALA A 100 -14.01 -17.74 -13.63
N ASP A 101 -14.77 -17.90 -12.56
CA ASP A 101 -15.42 -16.82 -11.84
C ASP A 101 -14.66 -16.56 -10.53
N LEU A 102 -14.17 -15.34 -10.36
CA LEU A 102 -13.47 -14.88 -9.18
C LEU A 102 -14.35 -13.91 -8.40
N LEU A 103 -14.50 -14.14 -7.11
CA LEU A 103 -15.09 -13.18 -6.17
C LEU A 103 -13.98 -12.43 -5.45
N LEU A 104 -13.91 -11.12 -5.70
CA LEU A 104 -12.91 -10.24 -5.13
C LEU A 104 -13.53 -9.42 -4.00
N GLY A 105 -12.85 -9.41 -2.87
CA GLY A 105 -13.13 -8.56 -1.73
C GLY A 105 -12.35 -7.27 -1.84
N ILE A 106 -13.02 -6.19 -2.25
CA ILE A 106 -12.40 -4.88 -2.42
C ILE A 106 -12.31 -4.21 -1.06
N LEU A 107 -11.07 -3.97 -0.64
CA LEU A 107 -10.84 -3.08 0.47
C LEU A 107 -11.29 -1.71 0.02
N LYS A 108 -12.15 -1.09 0.84
CA LYS A 108 -12.37 0.34 0.69
C LYS A 108 -10.99 0.94 0.76
N GLN A 109 -10.57 1.60 -0.31
CA GLN A 109 -9.50 2.55 -0.21
C GLN A 109 -9.95 3.51 0.89
N GLY A 110 -9.47 3.28 2.12
CA GLY A 110 -9.18 4.41 2.97
C GLY A 110 -8.35 5.27 2.07
N GLN A 111 -8.84 6.48 1.76
CA GLN A 111 -8.09 7.38 0.93
C GLN A 111 -6.65 7.39 1.47
N GLU A 112 -5.74 6.77 0.74
CA GLU A 112 -4.34 7.18 0.73
C GLU A 112 -4.23 8.43 -0.16
N GLU A 113 -5.25 9.29 -0.18
CA GLU A 113 -4.95 10.69 0.06
C GLU A 113 -4.35 10.73 1.45
N ARG A 114 -3.01 10.70 1.52
CA ARG A 114 -2.20 11.23 2.61
C ARG A 114 -3.09 11.89 3.63
N SER A 115 -3.53 11.13 4.66
CA SER A 115 -4.57 11.60 5.56
C SER A 115 -4.08 12.93 6.10
N GLN A 116 -4.63 14.01 5.57
CA GLN A 116 -4.73 15.25 6.30
C GLN A 116 -5.79 14.95 7.36
N THR A 117 -5.45 14.11 8.34
CA THR A 117 -5.70 14.55 9.70
C THR A 117 -5.17 15.97 9.70
N LYS A 118 -6.08 16.94 9.83
CA LYS A 118 -5.72 18.33 10.04
C LYS A 118 -4.96 18.36 11.36
N THR A 119 -3.70 17.98 11.30
CA THR A 119 -2.78 17.96 12.43
C THR A 119 -2.62 19.41 12.77
N ARG A 120 -2.94 19.75 14.02
CA ARG A 120 -2.77 21.13 14.49
C ARG A 120 -1.33 21.58 14.28
N LEU A 121 -0.38 20.66 14.38
CA LEU A 121 1.04 20.93 14.18
C LEU A 121 1.53 20.58 12.76
N GLU A 122 2.19 21.53 12.11
CA GLU A 122 3.02 21.32 10.92
C GLU A 122 4.49 21.66 11.24
N ILE A 123 5.43 20.93 10.65
CA ILE A 123 6.86 21.22 10.80
C ILE A 123 7.54 21.17 9.43
N ALA A 124 8.17 22.29 9.04
CA ALA A 124 9.03 22.34 7.87
C ALA A 124 10.46 21.94 8.23
N VAL A 125 11.04 21.06 7.43
CA VAL A 125 12.35 20.44 7.66
C VAL A 125 13.24 20.51 6.44
N LEU A 126 14.54 20.65 6.66
CA LEU A 126 15.56 20.60 5.60
C LEU A 126 16.28 19.24 5.67
N PRO A 127 16.47 18.53 4.54
CA PRO A 127 17.24 17.28 4.52
C PRO A 127 18.64 17.45 5.10
N GLY A 128 19.04 16.55 5.99
CA GLY A 128 20.36 16.57 6.63
C GLY A 128 20.52 17.62 7.75
N CYS A 129 19.43 18.21 8.25
CA CYS A 129 19.47 19.16 9.35
C CYS A 129 19.36 18.46 10.73
N PRO A 130 20.39 18.49 11.59
CA PRO A 130 20.36 17.81 12.89
C PRO A 130 19.30 18.34 13.85
N TRP A 131 18.94 19.62 13.74
CA TRP A 131 17.90 20.25 14.53
C TRP A 131 16.50 19.81 14.11
N CYS A 132 16.29 19.54 12.82
CA CYS A 132 15.04 18.95 12.32
C CYS A 132 14.88 17.53 12.84
N ASP A 133 15.93 16.71 12.80
CA ASP A 133 15.89 15.34 13.32
C ASP A 133 15.57 15.33 14.82
N SER A 134 16.15 16.28 15.57
CA SER A 134 15.88 16.42 17.00
C SER A 134 14.43 16.85 17.27
N ALA A 135 13.86 17.74 16.46
CA ALA A 135 12.47 18.15 16.56
C ALA A 135 11.51 17.01 16.24
N LEU A 136 11.76 16.23 15.19
CA LEU A 136 10.94 15.08 14.82
C LEU A 136 10.97 14.01 15.92
N ARG A 137 12.17 13.67 16.43
CA ARG A 137 12.31 12.74 17.57
C ARG A 137 11.52 13.19 18.79
N LEU A 138 11.49 14.50 19.08
CA LEU A 138 10.72 15.05 20.18
C LEU A 138 9.21 14.84 19.96
N LEU A 139 8.70 15.16 18.77
CA LEU A 139 7.28 14.97 18.43
C LEU A 139 6.86 13.49 18.49
N GLU A 140 7.70 12.61 17.95
CA GLU A 140 7.50 11.16 17.97
C GLU A 140 7.53 10.59 19.39
N ALA A 141 8.50 10.98 20.23
CA ALA A 141 8.60 10.52 21.61
C ALA A 141 7.36 10.85 22.45
N TYR A 142 6.66 11.94 22.12
CA TYR A 142 5.45 12.37 22.81
C TYR A 142 4.16 11.94 22.09
N ASN A 143 4.24 11.20 20.98
CA ASN A 143 3.12 10.81 20.12
C ASN A 143 2.27 12.02 19.71
N ILE A 144 2.89 13.10 19.25
CA ILE A 144 2.19 14.29 18.76
C ILE A 144 1.89 14.11 17.26
N PRO A 145 0.62 14.09 16.84
CA PRO A 145 0.26 14.07 15.43
C PRO A 145 0.78 15.34 14.73
N HIS A 146 1.57 15.16 13.67
CA HIS A 146 2.17 16.29 12.96
C HIS A 146 2.31 16.04 11.47
N ARG A 147 2.29 17.11 10.69
CA ARG A 147 2.55 17.09 9.25
C ARG A 147 3.96 17.59 8.96
N ILE A 148 4.74 16.77 8.25
CA ILE A 148 6.08 17.14 7.80
C ILE A 148 6.00 17.82 6.42
N ILE A 149 6.66 18.98 6.31
CA ILE A 149 6.88 19.71 5.06
C ILE A 149 8.37 19.64 4.74
N THR A 150 8.76 18.78 3.81
CA THR A 150 10.14 18.70 3.35
C THR A 150 10.45 19.88 2.44
N VAL A 151 11.49 20.65 2.77
CA VAL A 151 12.00 21.74 1.96
C VAL A 151 13.21 21.25 1.19
N ASP A 152 13.03 21.00 -0.09
CA ASP A 152 14.02 20.43 -1.01
C ASP A 152 14.38 21.38 -2.17
N ASN A 153 13.71 22.53 -2.28
CA ASN A 153 13.93 23.50 -3.35
C ASN A 153 13.59 24.94 -2.91
N ASP A 154 14.00 25.91 -3.73
CA ASP A 154 13.80 27.34 -3.47
C ASP A 154 12.32 27.77 -3.39
N LEU A 155 11.43 27.07 -4.09
CA LEU A 155 10.00 27.40 -4.07
C LEU A 155 9.38 27.00 -2.73
N THR A 156 9.64 25.78 -2.25
CA THR A 156 9.17 25.31 -0.93
C THR A 156 9.82 26.11 0.19
N PHE A 157 11.09 26.51 0.04
CA PHE A 157 11.75 27.43 0.97
C PHE A 157 11.02 28.77 1.05
N LYS A 158 10.80 29.44 -0.09
CA LYS A 158 10.09 30.74 -0.15
C LYS A 158 8.64 30.66 0.33
N GLN A 159 8.00 29.50 0.24
CA GLN A 159 6.67 29.28 0.80
C GLN A 159 6.72 29.23 2.33
N CYS A 160 7.63 28.44 2.91
CA CYS A 160 7.78 28.35 4.36
C CYS A 160 8.24 29.69 4.95
N GLN A 161 9.22 30.35 4.32
CA GLN A 161 9.71 31.66 4.70
C GLN A 161 8.61 32.73 4.67
N ARG A 162 7.69 32.70 3.70
CA ARG A 162 6.54 33.64 3.66
C ARG A 162 5.57 33.42 4.82
N ARG A 163 5.45 32.19 5.32
CA ARG A 163 4.60 31.87 6.47
C ARG A 163 5.26 32.23 7.80
N SER A 164 6.53 31.89 7.97
CA SER A 164 7.25 32.01 9.24
C SER A 164 8.05 33.30 9.41
N GLY A 165 8.45 33.94 8.32
CA GLY A 165 9.49 34.98 8.31
C GLY A 165 10.89 34.45 8.61
N MET A 166 11.07 33.14 8.81
CA MET A 166 12.34 32.53 9.23
C MET A 166 13.16 32.04 8.04
N ASN A 167 14.49 32.15 8.18
CA ASN A 167 15.46 31.58 7.24
C ASN A 167 16.08 30.25 7.72
N THR A 168 15.77 29.84 8.95
CA THR A 168 16.34 28.66 9.60
C THR A 168 15.29 27.56 9.72
N PHE A 169 15.75 26.31 9.88
CA PHE A 169 14.92 25.13 10.10
C PHE A 169 15.32 24.43 11.40
N PRO A 170 14.39 23.71 12.07
CA PRO A 170 12.99 23.49 11.69
C PRO A 170 12.13 24.74 11.83
N GLN A 171 11.01 24.79 11.11
CA GLN A 171 9.97 25.83 11.29
C GLN A 171 8.67 25.15 11.69
N VAL A 172 8.18 25.44 12.89
CA VAL A 172 7.00 24.82 13.50
C VAL A 172 5.81 25.76 13.38
N PHE A 173 4.68 25.20 12.98
CA PHE A 173 3.40 25.89 12.85
C PHE A 173 2.34 25.16 13.67
N VAL A 174 1.49 25.88 14.38
CA VAL A 174 0.34 25.34 15.11
C VAL A 174 -0.91 26.09 14.70
N ASP A 175 -1.94 25.36 14.24
CA ASP A 175 -3.20 25.90 13.72
C ASP A 175 -3.04 26.95 12.61
N GLY A 176 -1.90 26.91 11.90
CA GLY A 176 -1.53 27.85 10.85
C GLY A 176 -0.59 28.98 11.30
N ASP A 177 -0.49 29.24 12.60
CA ASP A 177 0.37 30.27 13.18
C ASP A 177 1.80 29.77 13.40
N THR A 178 2.77 30.66 13.22
CA THR A 178 4.19 30.34 13.38
C THR A 178 4.56 30.31 14.87
N VAL A 179 5.03 29.16 15.34
CA VAL A 179 5.52 28.96 16.71
C VAL A 179 7.01 29.28 16.82
N GLY A 180 7.79 28.94 15.79
CA GLY A 180 9.24 29.20 15.74
C GLY A 180 10.06 27.95 15.41
N GLY A 181 11.25 27.84 16.00
CA GLY A 181 12.18 26.74 15.74
C GLY A 181 12.15 25.63 16.79
N PHE A 182 13.22 24.84 16.84
CA PHE A 182 13.36 23.75 17.81
C PHE A 182 13.32 24.25 19.27
N ASP A 183 13.97 25.37 19.58
CA ASP A 183 13.95 25.94 20.93
C ASP A 183 12.53 26.29 21.41
N ASN A 184 11.66 26.74 20.50
CA ASN A 184 10.26 27.02 20.79
C ASN A 184 9.48 25.73 21.05
N LEU A 185 9.79 24.67 20.29
CA LEU A 185 9.19 23.37 20.48
C LEU A 185 9.60 22.73 21.82
N GLU A 186 10.87 22.86 22.23
CA GLU A 186 11.33 22.45 23.56
C GLU A 186 10.62 23.23 24.67
N LYS A 187 10.40 24.54 24.50
CA LYS A 187 9.65 25.35 25.48
C LYS A 187 8.21 24.85 25.65
N LEU A 188 7.53 24.53 24.55
CA LEU A 188 6.17 23.95 24.59
C LEU A 188 6.15 22.58 25.28
N GLN A 189 7.20 21.77 25.08
CA GLN A 189 7.33 20.51 25.79
C GLN A 189 7.51 20.74 27.29
N ARG A 190 8.38 21.68 27.69
CA ARG A 190 8.65 21.98 29.10
C ARG A 190 7.45 22.59 29.83
N SER A 191 6.62 23.38 29.15
CA SER A 191 5.38 23.93 29.73
C SER A 191 4.22 22.94 29.76
N GLY A 192 4.34 21.80 29.07
CA GLY A 192 3.27 20.80 28.93
C GLY A 192 2.24 21.15 27.85
N GLU A 193 2.30 22.34 27.24
CA GLU A 193 1.40 22.77 26.17
C GLU A 193 1.49 21.88 24.94
N LEU A 194 2.66 21.28 24.67
CA LEU A 194 2.84 20.36 23.55
C LEU A 194 1.86 19.17 23.59
N LEU A 195 1.50 18.69 24.79
CA LEU A 195 0.56 17.59 24.95
C LEU A 195 -0.89 17.96 24.59
N THR A 196 -1.22 19.25 24.58
CA THR A 196 -2.54 19.75 24.18
C THR A 196 -2.78 19.69 22.67
N LEU A 197 -1.73 19.36 21.90
CA LEU A 197 -1.75 19.24 20.44
C LEU A 197 -1.97 17.79 19.95
N LYS A 198 -2.26 16.86 20.87
CA LYS A 198 -2.67 15.49 20.55
C LYS A 198 -4.06 15.41 19.90
#